data_AF-A0A4V3XHW2-F1
#
_entry.id   AF-A0A4V3XHW2-F1
#
_cell.length_a   1.000
_cell.length_b   1.000
_cell.length_c   1.000
_cell.angle_alpha   90.00
_cell.angle_beta   90.00
_cell.angle_gamma   90.00
#
_symmetry.space_group_name_H-M   'P 1'
#
loop_
_entity.id
_entity.type
_entity.pdbx_description
1 polymer ?
#
loop_
_entity_poly.entity_id
_entity_poly.type
_entity_poly.pdbx_seq_one_letter_code
_entity_poly.pdbx_strand_id
1 'polypeptide(L)'
;MSDADLILRVAYIDTNKSLDDVRDMFSSCGNIQATYPFRTGDKKGSTFVEFDDKTAVMRAQAAQTSAAKVHALAFSPQLMAHFSVVAANQMTPSRKTKLGLLDVGPSKSQPPTPELQCIPPCPSPATSISSSRVHTPPPHAIHGLPSKPTGAFPLTVDISMAPAPPYPTPVPSVSPSIILACDGEQYTCELDTLPDDPQGVISVLTQTAAHPLERDKWMIVAGHYRGKGNTVAALAVVFAMLSVLTSPLVGMGENELRPALLMLSSCHTELGKQTRILHGDEAEITREHFRMSQLYLQKIYGTSHCPHADADVRVFRGYLSNTSNTAGELSGSTAAATATTTSELQAQIVDLQREVQLLQDRNSSNLAYISQSRAAKRKFEKELDAEKRARRKAQGELETARYDLAGLRRGERHALDQCRREVEARRRAEERMGRCKERTSEVEMRMSKVMEEAAMKERKAKECFGRLGILFLKAAKGEVDSAAVGSVEADFGTTQKAKGPTVAAEADVFS
;
A
#
# COMPACT_ATOMS: atom_id res chain seq x y z
N MET A 1 -26.14 21.27 10.41
CA MET A 1 -25.65 22.14 9.32
C MET A 1 -25.24 21.24 8.17
N SER A 2 -25.40 21.69 6.93
CA SER A 2 -24.91 20.93 5.78
C SER A 2 -23.37 20.97 5.74
N ASP A 3 -22.72 19.91 5.28
CA ASP A 3 -21.26 19.90 5.10
C ASP A 3 -20.81 21.02 4.13
N ALA A 4 -21.66 21.38 3.18
CA ALA A 4 -21.42 22.49 2.26
C ALA A 4 -21.31 23.84 2.98
N ASP A 5 -22.15 24.11 3.99
CA ASP A 5 -22.07 25.33 4.80
C ASP A 5 -20.81 25.36 5.68
N LEU A 6 -20.36 24.20 6.15
CA LEU A 6 -19.13 24.09 6.92
C LEU A 6 -17.91 24.50 6.08
N ILE A 7 -17.79 23.95 4.87
CA ILE A 7 -16.65 24.22 3.97
C ILE A 7 -16.53 25.72 3.63
N LEU A 8 -17.65 26.43 3.50
CA LEU A 8 -17.67 27.86 3.21
C LEU A 8 -17.21 28.75 4.37
N ARG A 9 -17.17 28.20 5.59
CA ARG A 9 -16.79 28.93 6.82
C ARG A 9 -15.39 28.59 7.33
N VAL A 10 -14.68 27.69 6.65
CA VAL A 10 -13.34 27.25 7.05
C VAL A 10 -12.28 27.89 6.16
N ALA A 11 -11.23 28.41 6.80
CA ALA A 11 -10.02 28.89 6.14
C ALA A 11 -8.82 28.04 6.55
N TYR A 12 -7.95 27.73 5.60
CA TYR A 12 -6.64 27.15 5.85
C TYR A 12 -5.60 28.26 6.00
N ILE A 13 -4.82 28.22 7.07
CA ILE A 13 -3.84 29.25 7.41
C ILE A 13 -2.46 28.60 7.48
N ASP A 14 -1.58 28.98 6.55
CA ASP A 14 -0.17 28.58 6.53
C ASP A 14 0.66 29.71 7.17
N THR A 15 1.17 29.43 8.36
CA THR A 15 1.94 30.39 9.16
C THR A 15 2.99 29.67 10.00
N ASN A 16 3.98 30.42 10.48
CA ASN A 16 4.96 29.96 11.45
C ASN A 16 4.61 30.39 12.90
N LYS A 17 3.45 31.03 13.09
CA LYS A 17 2.99 31.52 14.40
C LYS A 17 2.34 30.41 15.23
N SER A 18 2.19 30.66 16.53
CA SER A 18 1.48 29.73 17.43
C SER A 18 -0.04 29.75 17.16
N LEU A 19 -0.76 28.74 17.65
CA LEU A 19 -2.22 28.66 17.48
C LEU A 19 -2.92 29.84 18.18
N ASP A 20 -2.41 30.28 19.33
CA ASP A 20 -2.94 31.43 20.07
C ASP A 20 -2.74 32.73 19.26
N ASP A 21 -1.55 32.92 18.68
CA ASP A 21 -1.29 34.07 17.80
C ASP A 21 -2.19 34.06 16.55
N VAL A 22 -2.50 32.89 15.99
CA VAL A 22 -3.44 32.76 14.87
C VAL A 22 -4.84 33.16 15.30
N ARG A 23 -5.30 32.72 16.48
CA ARG A 23 -6.61 33.08 17.01
C ARG A 23 -6.69 34.59 17.25
N ASP A 24 -5.68 35.19 17.86
CA ASP A 24 -5.64 36.63 18.12
C ASP A 24 -5.61 37.43 16.82
N MET A 25 -4.77 37.04 15.85
CA MET A 25 -4.61 37.72 14.57
C MET A 25 -5.88 37.70 13.70
N PHE A 26 -6.67 36.62 13.77
CA PHE A 26 -7.91 36.50 12.99
C PHE A 26 -9.19 36.72 13.78
N SER A 27 -9.10 37.02 15.09
CA SER A 27 -10.26 37.36 15.93
C SER A 27 -11.01 38.59 15.44
N SER A 28 -10.30 39.57 14.86
CA SER A 28 -10.90 40.77 14.26
C SER A 28 -11.67 40.48 12.97
N CYS A 29 -11.42 39.34 12.33
CA CYS A 29 -12.10 38.94 11.09
C CYS A 29 -13.46 38.30 11.37
N GLY A 30 -13.70 37.77 12.57
CA GLY A 30 -14.98 37.19 12.98
C GLY A 30 -14.81 36.22 14.15
N ASN A 31 -15.93 35.78 14.73
CA ASN A 31 -15.90 34.80 15.81
C ASN A 31 -15.40 33.44 15.30
N ILE A 32 -14.39 32.88 15.98
CA ILE A 32 -13.77 31.60 15.64
C ILE A 32 -14.47 30.51 16.44
N GLN A 33 -15.16 29.58 15.77
CA GLN A 33 -15.82 28.46 16.42
C GLN A 33 -14.82 27.38 16.83
N ALA A 34 -13.91 27.02 15.92
CA ALA A 34 -12.98 25.93 16.12
C ALA A 34 -11.67 26.14 15.35
N THR A 35 -10.61 25.51 15.84
CA THR A 35 -9.27 25.52 15.24
C THR A 35 -8.75 24.09 15.15
N TYR A 36 -8.35 23.68 13.95
CA TYR A 36 -7.91 22.32 13.66
C TYR A 36 -6.43 22.34 13.24
N PRO A 37 -5.50 22.04 14.15
CA PRO A 37 -4.08 22.02 13.80
C PRO A 37 -3.80 20.95 12.74
N PHE A 38 -3.08 21.33 11.69
CA PHE A 38 -2.73 20.44 10.57
C PHE A 38 -1.22 20.41 10.39
N ARG A 39 -0.62 19.24 10.48
CA ARG A 39 0.84 19.08 10.35
C ARG A 39 1.16 18.41 9.02
N THR A 40 1.75 19.17 8.10
CA THR A 40 2.28 18.63 6.83
C THR A 40 3.81 18.54 6.95
N GLY A 41 4.32 17.41 7.44
CA GLY A 41 5.76 17.17 7.61
C GLY A 41 6.40 18.00 8.74
N ASP A 42 7.67 18.39 8.55
CA ASP A 42 8.49 19.11 9.56
C ASP A 42 8.11 20.58 9.73
N LYS A 43 7.23 21.12 8.88
CA LYS A 43 6.80 22.51 8.97
C LYS A 43 5.73 22.64 10.05
N LYS A 44 6.12 23.20 11.19
CA LYS A 44 5.20 23.63 12.24
C LYS A 44 4.41 24.86 11.75
N GLY A 45 3.08 24.75 11.73
CA GLY A 45 2.22 25.93 11.87
C GLY A 45 1.02 26.07 10.94
N SER A 46 0.68 25.07 10.13
CA SER A 46 -0.58 25.10 9.39
C SER A 46 -1.79 24.78 10.28
N THR A 47 -2.88 25.53 10.16
CA THR A 47 -4.11 25.30 10.94
C THR A 47 -5.34 25.62 10.09
N PHE A 48 -6.40 24.82 10.21
CA PHE A 48 -7.72 25.19 9.69
C PHE A 48 -8.48 25.96 10.77
N VAL A 49 -9.09 27.08 10.41
CA VAL A 49 -9.89 27.91 11.32
C VAL A 49 -11.31 27.95 10.80
N GLU A 50 -12.25 27.50 11.63
CA GLU A 50 -13.68 27.58 11.36
C GLU A 50 -14.24 28.85 11.99
N PHE A 51 -14.81 29.69 11.15
CA PHE A 51 -15.51 30.90 11.57
C PHE A 51 -17.00 30.65 11.71
N ASP A 52 -17.67 31.53 12.46
CA ASP A 52 -19.12 31.48 12.61
C ASP A 52 -19.87 31.79 11.29
N ASP A 53 -19.28 32.66 10.45
CA ASP A 53 -19.86 33.15 9.19
C ASP A 53 -18.86 33.10 8.02
N LYS A 54 -19.37 32.82 6.81
CA LYS A 54 -18.58 32.76 5.57
C LYS A 54 -17.92 34.11 5.22
N THR A 55 -18.52 35.24 5.62
CA THR A 55 -17.92 36.56 5.37
C THR A 55 -16.63 36.77 6.16
N ALA A 56 -16.45 36.05 7.28
CA ALA A 56 -15.21 36.11 8.07
C ALA A 56 -14.03 35.46 7.34
N VAL A 57 -14.26 34.41 6.54
CA VAL A 57 -13.23 33.81 5.68
C VAL A 57 -12.73 34.82 4.65
N MET A 58 -13.64 35.60 4.04
CA MET A 58 -13.27 36.65 3.08
C MET A 58 -12.46 37.77 3.75
N ARG A 59 -12.85 38.18 4.97
CA ARG A 59 -12.09 39.17 5.75
C ARG A 59 -10.72 38.63 6.17
N ALA A 60 -10.63 37.36 6.57
CA ALA A 60 -9.37 36.70 6.89
C ALA A 60 -8.44 36.62 5.68
N GLN A 61 -8.98 36.36 4.49
CA GLN A 61 -8.22 36.38 3.24
C GLN A 61 -7.71 37.79 2.90
N ALA A 62 -8.53 38.83 3.12
CA ALA A 62 -8.12 40.22 2.96
C ALA A 62 -7.08 40.67 4.01
N ALA A 63 -7.09 40.06 5.19
CA ALA A 63 -6.15 40.31 6.29
C ALA A 63 -4.86 39.47 6.21
N GLN A 64 -4.60 38.80 5.08
CA GLN A 64 -3.37 38.04 4.89
C GLN A 64 -2.12 38.91 5.10
N THR A 65 -1.09 38.35 5.72
CA THR A 65 0.18 39.05 5.97
C THR A 65 1.34 38.25 5.38
N SER A 66 2.53 38.84 5.31
CA SER A 66 3.74 38.11 4.89
C SER A 66 4.07 36.92 5.82
N ALA A 67 3.57 36.94 7.06
CA ALA A 67 3.75 35.87 8.05
C ALA A 67 2.63 34.82 8.05
N ALA A 68 1.51 35.06 7.38
CA ALA A 68 0.37 34.14 7.36
C ALA A 68 -0.40 34.22 6.03
N LYS A 69 -0.37 33.12 5.29
CA LYS A 69 -1.14 32.96 4.05
C LYS A 69 -2.48 32.29 4.36
N VAL A 70 -3.56 32.87 3.86
CA VAL A 70 -4.92 32.40 4.12
C VAL A 70 -5.54 31.90 2.82
N HIS A 71 -6.05 30.67 2.85
CA HIS A 71 -6.72 30.03 1.73
C HIS A 71 -8.14 29.64 2.15
N ALA A 72 -9.15 30.16 1.46
CA ALA A 72 -10.54 29.73 1.67
C ALA A 72 -10.71 28.28 1.21
N LEU A 73 -11.23 27.42 2.11
CA LEU A 73 -11.24 25.97 1.91
C LEU A 73 -12.04 25.56 0.66
N ALA A 74 -13.15 26.25 0.40
CA ALA A 74 -14.04 26.00 -0.73
C ALA A 74 -13.38 26.08 -2.13
N PHE A 75 -12.22 26.73 -2.26
CA PHE A 75 -11.53 26.86 -3.54
C PHE A 75 -10.36 25.87 -3.72
N SER A 76 -10.13 24.97 -2.77
CA SER A 76 -9.05 23.99 -2.84
C SER A 76 -9.55 22.58 -2.50
N PRO A 77 -9.89 21.76 -3.52
CA PRO A 77 -10.35 20.39 -3.32
C PRO A 77 -9.37 19.52 -2.52
N GLN A 78 -8.07 19.78 -2.66
CA GLN A 78 -7.04 19.07 -1.91
C GLN A 78 -7.08 19.41 -0.41
N LEU A 79 -7.23 20.69 -0.07
CA LEU A 79 -7.35 21.12 1.33
C LEU A 79 -8.67 20.62 1.94
N MET A 80 -9.76 20.58 1.15
CA MET A 80 -11.04 20.00 1.59
C MET A 80 -10.87 18.54 2.01
N ALA A 81 -10.20 17.72 1.19
CA ALA A 81 -9.93 16.32 1.53
C ALA A 81 -9.13 16.18 2.84
N HIS A 82 -8.12 17.04 3.05
CA HIS A 82 -7.36 17.05 4.30
C HIS A 82 -8.20 17.49 5.50
N PHE A 83 -9.02 18.53 5.35
CA PHE A 83 -9.90 19.01 6.40
C PHE A 83 -10.89 17.94 6.86
N SER A 84 -11.52 17.19 5.95
CA SER A 84 -12.45 16.11 6.30
C SER A 84 -11.81 15.07 7.22
N VAL A 85 -10.55 14.69 6.95
CA VAL A 85 -9.81 13.73 7.80
C VAL A 85 -9.51 14.33 9.18
N VAL A 86 -9.08 15.60 9.23
CA VAL A 86 -8.73 16.27 10.50
C VAL A 86 -9.97 16.52 11.37
N ALA A 87 -11.07 16.97 10.77
CA ALA A 87 -12.33 17.24 11.45
C ALA A 87 -12.94 15.95 12.04
N ALA A 88 -12.93 14.86 11.28
CA ALA A 88 -13.42 13.56 11.74
C ALA A 88 -12.67 13.06 12.99
N ASN A 89 -11.35 13.27 13.06
CA ASN A 89 -10.54 12.86 14.22
C ASN A 89 -10.86 13.66 15.49
N GLN A 90 -11.24 14.94 15.37
CA GLN A 90 -11.59 15.78 16.52
C GLN A 90 -13.03 15.62 17.01
N MET A 91 -13.94 15.16 16.14
CA MET A 91 -15.34 14.94 16.49
C MET A 91 -15.59 13.67 17.31
N THR A 92 -14.56 12.86 17.62
CA THR A 92 -14.73 11.75 18.57
C THR A 92 -14.72 12.31 20.00
N PRO A 93 -15.87 12.34 20.72
CA PRO A 93 -15.86 12.79 22.10
C PRO A 93 -15.06 11.77 22.91
N SER A 94 -13.85 12.12 23.32
CA SER A 94 -13.12 11.39 24.36
C SER A 94 -13.85 11.60 25.69
N ARG A 95 -14.98 10.89 25.86
CA ARG A 95 -15.63 10.66 27.15
C ARG A 95 -14.69 9.78 27.97
N LYS A 96 -13.69 10.39 28.61
CA LYS A 96 -13.10 9.81 29.82
C LYS A 96 -14.14 9.98 30.93
N THR A 97 -15.18 9.16 30.89
CA THR A 97 -16.08 8.97 32.01
C THR A 97 -15.27 8.29 33.10
N LYS A 98 -14.94 9.05 34.14
CA LYS A 98 -14.38 8.60 35.40
C LYS A 98 -15.42 7.67 36.05
N LEU A 99 -15.39 6.38 35.72
CA LEU A 99 -16.29 5.39 36.31
C LEU A 99 -15.80 5.05 37.72
N GLY A 100 -16.65 5.39 38.68
CA GLY A 100 -16.45 5.13 40.09
C GLY A 100 -16.43 3.63 40.39
N LEU A 101 -15.49 3.31 41.26
CA LEU A 101 -15.39 2.12 42.09
C LEU A 101 -16.75 1.74 42.70
N LEU A 102 -17.30 0.60 42.31
CA LEU A 102 -18.19 -0.18 43.16
C LEU A 102 -17.83 -1.67 43.09
N ASP A 103 -17.79 -2.21 44.29
CA ASP A 103 -17.39 -3.51 44.77
C ASP A 103 -18.61 -4.44 44.78
N VAL A 104 -18.56 -5.58 44.07
CA VAL A 104 -19.47 -6.72 44.27
C VAL A 104 -18.73 -8.02 43.95
N GLY A 105 -18.71 -8.92 44.93
CA GLY A 105 -18.02 -10.21 44.93
C GLY A 105 -18.63 -11.34 44.08
N PRO A 106 -18.14 -12.58 44.23
CA PRO A 106 -18.06 -13.55 43.15
C PRO A 106 -19.24 -14.51 43.12
N SER A 107 -19.78 -14.79 41.93
CA SER A 107 -20.70 -15.91 41.73
C SER A 107 -20.22 -16.80 40.58
N LYS A 108 -20.00 -18.06 40.94
CA LYS A 108 -19.76 -19.22 40.07
C LYS A 108 -20.96 -19.45 39.15
N SER A 109 -20.72 -19.74 37.87
CA SER A 109 -21.37 -20.83 37.12
C SER A 109 -20.97 -20.80 35.65
N GLN A 110 -20.28 -21.85 35.23
CA GLN A 110 -19.93 -22.19 33.85
C GLN A 110 -20.99 -23.15 33.27
N PRO A 111 -21.33 -23.04 31.98
CA PRO A 111 -21.69 -24.21 31.18
C PRO A 111 -20.95 -24.25 29.81
N PRO A 112 -21.02 -25.37 29.06
CA PRO A 112 -19.84 -25.97 28.46
C PRO A 112 -19.61 -25.65 26.98
N THR A 113 -18.33 -25.76 26.60
CA THR A 113 -17.76 -25.77 25.26
C THR A 113 -18.17 -27.04 24.50
N PRO A 114 -18.56 -26.98 23.21
CA PRO A 114 -18.73 -28.16 22.39
C PRO A 114 -17.39 -28.65 21.81
N GLU A 115 -17.23 -29.98 21.83
CA GLU A 115 -16.16 -30.76 21.20
C GLU A 115 -16.01 -30.45 19.70
N LEU A 116 -14.78 -30.20 19.26
CA LEU A 116 -14.38 -30.31 17.86
C LEU A 116 -13.61 -31.62 17.68
N GLN A 117 -14.22 -32.51 16.89
CA GLN A 117 -13.68 -33.79 16.48
C GLN A 117 -12.45 -33.65 15.58
N CYS A 118 -11.47 -34.51 15.84
CA CYS A 118 -10.28 -34.71 15.03
C CYS A 118 -10.62 -35.17 13.60
N ILE A 119 -10.02 -34.50 12.60
CA ILE A 119 -9.94 -34.99 11.22
C ILE A 119 -8.51 -35.54 11.01
N PRO A 120 -8.34 -36.76 10.45
CA PRO A 120 -7.03 -37.38 10.22
C PRO A 120 -6.27 -36.77 9.02
N PRO A 121 -4.92 -36.87 9.00
CA PRO A 121 -4.12 -36.34 7.90
C PRO A 121 -4.13 -37.28 6.69
N CYS A 122 -4.49 -36.74 5.52
CA CYS A 122 -4.33 -37.42 4.23
C CYS A 122 -2.88 -37.27 3.68
N PRO A 123 -2.39 -38.28 2.95
CA PRO A 123 -0.99 -38.40 2.56
C PRO A 123 -0.64 -37.59 1.29
N SER A 124 0.59 -37.05 1.28
CA SER A 124 1.19 -36.37 0.12
C SER A 124 1.57 -37.38 -0.98
N PRO A 125 1.35 -37.06 -2.27
CA PRO A 125 1.89 -37.86 -3.36
C PRO A 125 3.34 -37.47 -3.65
N ALA A 126 4.20 -38.49 -3.69
CA ALA A 126 5.54 -38.43 -4.24
C ALA A 126 5.47 -38.16 -5.75
N THR A 127 6.29 -37.24 -6.24
CA THR A 127 6.63 -37.18 -7.67
C THR A 127 8.11 -36.88 -7.81
N SER A 128 8.84 -37.94 -8.07
CA SER A 128 10.21 -37.98 -8.56
C SER A 128 10.29 -37.43 -9.99
N ILE A 129 11.10 -36.40 -10.21
CA ILE A 129 11.58 -36.03 -11.55
C ILE A 129 13.07 -35.68 -11.47
N SER A 130 13.84 -36.49 -12.19
CA SER A 130 15.26 -36.33 -12.51
C SER A 130 15.55 -35.02 -13.26
N SER A 131 16.66 -34.35 -12.96
CA SER A 131 17.37 -33.50 -13.93
C SER A 131 18.84 -33.28 -13.56
N SER A 132 19.68 -34.01 -14.29
CA SER A 132 20.89 -33.59 -15.00
C SER A 132 21.78 -32.48 -14.40
N ARG A 133 22.96 -32.90 -13.94
CA ARG A 133 24.17 -32.08 -13.75
C ARG A 133 24.59 -31.43 -15.08
N VAL A 134 24.79 -30.11 -15.06
CA VAL A 134 25.68 -29.41 -16.01
C VAL A 134 26.78 -28.73 -15.20
N HIS A 135 28.01 -29.14 -15.47
CA HIS A 135 29.24 -28.54 -14.95
C HIS A 135 29.43 -27.12 -15.49
N THR A 136 29.78 -26.18 -14.62
CA THR A 136 30.40 -24.90 -15.00
C THR A 136 31.70 -24.71 -14.18
N PRO A 137 32.77 -24.18 -14.81
CA PRO A 137 34.11 -24.08 -14.21
C PRO A 137 34.31 -22.80 -13.37
N PRO A 138 35.37 -22.72 -12.53
CA PRO A 138 35.56 -21.65 -11.56
C PRO A 138 36.22 -20.40 -12.17
N PRO A 139 35.96 -19.19 -11.65
CA PRO A 139 36.72 -18.01 -12.05
C PRO A 139 38.02 -17.89 -11.27
N HIS A 140 39.07 -17.56 -12.01
CA HIS A 140 40.43 -17.32 -11.57
C HIS A 140 40.54 -16.12 -10.61
N ALA A 141 41.50 -16.27 -9.69
CA ALA A 141 41.99 -15.26 -8.77
C ALA A 141 42.57 -14.04 -9.51
N ILE A 142 42.25 -12.84 -9.03
CA ILE A 142 42.99 -11.61 -9.35
C ILE A 142 43.54 -11.03 -8.05
N HIS A 143 44.83 -10.73 -8.13
CA HIS A 143 45.72 -10.19 -7.13
C HIS A 143 45.30 -8.83 -6.56
N GLY A 144 45.46 -8.71 -5.23
CA GLY A 144 46.31 -7.69 -4.58
C GLY A 144 45.91 -6.22 -4.66
N LEU A 145 45.74 -5.58 -3.49
CA LEU A 145 46.19 -4.22 -3.16
C LEU A 145 46.05 -3.98 -1.63
N PRO A 146 46.79 -3.01 -1.05
CA PRO A 146 47.44 -3.17 0.24
C PRO A 146 46.68 -2.58 1.43
N SER A 147 46.96 -3.21 2.57
CA SER A 147 46.67 -2.76 3.93
C SER A 147 47.28 -1.39 4.25
N LYS A 148 46.46 -0.47 4.75
CA LYS A 148 46.88 0.76 5.46
C LYS A 148 46.40 0.73 6.92
N PRO A 149 47.12 1.39 7.85
CA PRO A 149 47.17 0.98 9.24
C PRO A 149 46.09 1.58 10.13
N THR A 150 45.74 0.73 11.10
CA THR A 150 45.08 0.96 12.37
C THR A 150 45.53 2.23 13.08
N GLY A 151 44.63 3.21 13.18
CA GLY A 151 44.71 4.34 14.11
C GLY A 151 43.68 4.14 15.21
N ALA A 152 44.14 3.77 16.39
CA ALA A 152 43.32 3.63 17.59
C ALA A 152 43.00 5.03 18.15
N PHE A 153 41.71 5.32 18.33
CA PHE A 153 41.21 6.41 19.18
C PHE A 153 40.17 5.82 20.15
N PRO A 154 40.35 5.94 21.48
CA PRO A 154 39.30 5.64 22.43
C PRO A 154 38.50 6.92 22.67
N LEU A 155 37.29 6.99 22.11
CA LEU A 155 36.26 7.92 22.57
C LEU A 155 35.16 7.09 23.22
N THR A 156 35.28 6.95 24.54
CA THR A 156 34.23 6.46 25.42
C THR A 156 33.16 7.54 25.50
N VAL A 157 32.14 7.45 24.64
CA VAL A 157 30.92 8.26 24.78
C VAL A 157 29.95 7.47 25.64
N ASP A 158 29.75 7.96 26.86
CA ASP A 158 28.80 7.43 27.82
C ASP A 158 27.37 7.82 27.36
N ILE A 159 26.71 6.91 26.63
CA ILE A 159 25.34 7.10 26.16
C ILE A 159 24.40 6.65 27.28
N SER A 160 24.06 7.62 28.13
CA SER A 160 22.97 7.52 29.11
C SER A 160 21.65 7.17 28.40
N MET A 161 21.17 5.94 28.59
CA MET A 161 19.88 5.48 28.07
C MET A 161 18.72 6.21 28.77
N ALA A 162 18.22 7.26 28.15
CA ALA A 162 16.91 7.81 28.47
C ALA A 162 15.81 6.83 27.98
N PRO A 163 14.76 6.58 28.77
CA PRO A 163 13.68 5.66 28.40
C PRO A 163 13.00 6.12 27.11
N ALA A 164 12.90 5.21 26.14
CA ALA A 164 12.29 5.47 24.85
C ALA A 164 10.84 5.96 25.02
N PRO A 165 10.43 7.03 24.31
CA PRO A 165 9.05 7.48 24.35
C PRO A 165 8.12 6.35 23.84
N PRO A 166 6.93 6.16 24.43
CA PRO A 166 6.00 5.13 24.01
C PRO A 166 5.66 5.33 22.52
N TYR A 167 5.91 4.28 21.73
CA TYR A 167 5.57 4.27 20.31
C TYR A 167 4.09 4.62 20.13
N PRO A 168 3.74 5.55 19.22
CA PRO A 168 2.34 5.81 18.91
C PRO A 168 1.71 4.51 18.43
N THR A 169 0.69 4.05 19.14
CA THR A 169 -0.11 2.89 18.76
C THR A 169 -0.61 3.08 17.32
N PRO A 170 -0.40 2.11 16.42
CA PRO A 170 -0.83 2.23 15.03
C PRO A 170 -2.33 2.50 15.02
N VAL A 171 -2.72 3.59 14.36
CA VAL A 171 -4.11 3.96 14.15
C VAL A 171 -4.77 2.78 13.43
N PRO A 172 -5.90 2.22 13.92
CA PRO A 172 -6.56 1.11 13.25
C PRO A 172 -6.89 1.54 11.82
N SER A 173 -6.33 0.81 10.85
CA SER A 173 -6.63 1.00 9.44
C SER A 173 -8.13 0.75 9.26
N VAL A 174 -8.88 1.80 8.93
CA VAL A 174 -10.31 1.67 8.66
C VAL A 174 -10.45 0.88 7.36
N SER A 175 -10.91 -0.36 7.47
CA SER A 175 -11.20 -1.19 6.28
C SER A 175 -12.29 -0.53 5.44
N PRO A 176 -12.11 -0.44 4.12
CA PRO A 176 -13.11 0.16 3.24
C PRO A 176 -14.39 -0.67 3.26
N SER A 177 -15.53 -0.01 3.48
CA SER A 177 -16.86 -0.62 3.48
C SER A 177 -17.82 0.20 2.62
N ILE A 178 -18.86 -0.47 2.10
CA ILE A 178 -19.99 0.17 1.42
C ILE A 178 -21.27 -0.14 2.17
N ILE A 179 -22.20 0.82 2.21
CA ILE A 179 -23.52 0.63 2.82
C ILE A 179 -24.51 0.49 1.67
N LEU A 180 -25.23 -0.63 1.60
CA LEU A 180 -26.24 -0.93 0.59
C LEU A 180 -27.64 -0.80 1.21
N ALA A 181 -28.58 -0.17 0.51
CA ALA A 181 -29.96 -0.07 0.96
C ALA A 181 -30.84 -1.06 0.18
N CYS A 182 -31.41 -2.05 0.87
CA CYS A 182 -32.32 -3.05 0.29
C CYS A 182 -33.59 -3.13 1.14
N ASP A 183 -34.75 -2.94 0.53
CA ASP A 183 -36.06 -2.99 1.22
C ASP A 183 -36.20 -2.09 2.46
N GLY A 184 -35.49 -0.95 2.46
CA GLY A 184 -35.48 0.01 3.57
C GLY A 184 -34.49 -0.34 4.70
N GLU A 185 -33.83 -1.48 4.63
CA GLU A 185 -32.75 -1.87 5.54
C GLU A 185 -31.38 -1.52 4.96
N GLN A 186 -30.43 -1.17 5.84
CA GLN A 186 -29.06 -0.85 5.47
C GLN A 186 -28.13 -2.03 5.79
N TYR A 187 -27.41 -2.49 4.77
CA TYR A 187 -26.44 -3.57 4.85
C TYR A 187 -25.03 -3.02 4.68
N THR A 188 -24.18 -3.15 5.69
CA THR A 188 -22.77 -2.76 5.58
C THR A 188 -21.98 -3.94 5.03
N CYS A 189 -21.37 -3.77 3.87
CA CYS A 189 -20.53 -4.74 3.22
C CYS A 189 -19.06 -4.30 3.32
N GLU A 190 -18.25 -5.06 4.07
CA GLU A 190 -16.82 -4.83 4.18
C GLU A 190 -16.11 -5.35 2.92
N LEU A 191 -15.51 -4.44 2.14
CA LEU A 191 -14.92 -4.79 0.85
C LEU A 191 -13.75 -5.76 1.01
N ASP A 192 -12.97 -5.63 2.09
CA ASP A 192 -11.83 -6.51 2.35
C ASP A 192 -12.24 -7.98 2.55
N THR A 193 -13.44 -8.21 3.08
CA THR A 193 -13.99 -9.54 3.37
C THR A 193 -14.72 -10.19 2.20
N LEU A 194 -14.89 -9.46 1.08
CA LEU A 194 -15.54 -9.99 -0.11
C LEU A 194 -14.80 -11.23 -0.65
N PRO A 195 -15.53 -12.31 -0.98
CA PRO A 195 -14.94 -13.50 -1.57
C PRO A 195 -14.36 -13.22 -2.96
N ASP A 196 -13.38 -14.02 -3.39
CA ASP A 196 -12.78 -13.91 -4.73
C ASP A 196 -13.79 -14.17 -5.85
N ASP A 197 -14.82 -14.96 -5.57
CA ASP A 197 -15.96 -15.16 -6.47
C ASP A 197 -16.98 -14.02 -6.31
N PRO A 198 -17.23 -13.19 -7.35
CA PRO A 198 -18.09 -12.02 -7.24
C PRO A 198 -19.59 -12.35 -7.25
N GLN A 199 -20.02 -13.60 -7.45
CA GLN A 199 -21.45 -13.92 -7.62
C GLN A 199 -22.32 -13.49 -6.45
N GLY A 200 -21.83 -13.66 -5.21
CA GLY A 200 -22.55 -13.24 -4.02
C GLY A 200 -22.84 -11.73 -4.00
N VAL A 201 -21.82 -10.90 -4.24
CA VAL A 201 -21.99 -9.44 -4.24
C VAL A 201 -22.75 -8.94 -5.47
N ILE A 202 -22.61 -9.60 -6.62
CA ILE A 202 -23.42 -9.31 -7.82
C ILE A 202 -24.91 -9.54 -7.52
N SER A 203 -25.27 -10.61 -6.82
CA SER A 203 -26.66 -10.90 -6.46
C SER A 203 -27.25 -9.78 -5.60
N VAL A 204 -26.52 -9.35 -4.56
CA VAL A 204 -26.96 -8.25 -3.68
C VAL A 204 -27.08 -6.93 -4.46
N LEU A 205 -26.06 -6.58 -5.24
CA LEU A 205 -26.08 -5.35 -6.05
C LEU A 205 -27.22 -5.35 -7.06
N THR A 206 -27.56 -6.50 -7.64
CA THR A 206 -28.69 -6.65 -8.58
C THR A 206 -30.02 -6.35 -7.91
N GLN A 207 -30.23 -6.80 -6.68
CA GLN A 207 -31.45 -6.51 -5.91
C GLN A 207 -31.59 -5.00 -5.62
N THR A 208 -30.48 -4.32 -5.40
CA THR A 208 -30.47 -2.87 -5.10
C THR A 208 -30.43 -1.96 -6.33
N ALA A 209 -30.25 -2.51 -7.55
CA ALA A 209 -29.95 -1.72 -8.75
C ALA A 209 -31.10 -0.81 -9.23
N ALA A 210 -32.33 -1.08 -8.80
CA ALA A 210 -33.48 -0.22 -9.09
C ALA A 210 -33.31 1.19 -8.48
N HIS A 211 -32.57 1.30 -7.37
CA HIS A 211 -32.40 2.55 -6.65
C HIS A 211 -31.22 3.37 -7.21
N PRO A 212 -31.43 4.64 -7.65
CA PRO A 212 -30.37 5.44 -8.28
C PRO A 212 -29.11 5.66 -7.42
N LEU A 213 -29.28 5.77 -6.09
CA LEU A 213 -28.15 5.97 -5.15
C LEU A 213 -27.31 4.70 -4.93
N GLU A 214 -27.71 3.56 -5.48
CA GLU A 214 -26.98 2.29 -5.33
C GLU A 214 -26.14 1.97 -6.58
N ARG A 215 -26.30 2.76 -7.66
CA ARG A 215 -25.68 2.48 -8.97
C ARG A 215 -24.17 2.69 -8.97
N ASP A 216 -23.68 3.68 -8.23
CA ASP A 216 -22.25 3.97 -8.07
C ASP A 216 -21.50 2.87 -7.30
N LYS A 217 -22.19 2.15 -6.42
CA LYS A 217 -21.61 1.07 -5.60
C LYS A 217 -21.11 -0.10 -6.43
N TRP A 218 -21.72 -0.36 -7.58
CA TRP A 218 -21.20 -1.31 -8.56
C TRP A 218 -19.77 -0.96 -9.01
N MET A 219 -19.51 0.32 -9.27
CA MET A 219 -18.20 0.80 -9.68
C MET A 219 -17.17 0.72 -8.54
N ILE A 220 -17.61 0.96 -7.30
CA ILE A 220 -16.76 0.82 -6.11
C ILE A 220 -16.33 -0.64 -5.93
N VAL A 221 -17.26 -1.59 -5.99
CA VAL A 221 -16.97 -3.02 -5.85
C VAL A 221 -16.07 -3.52 -6.98
N ALA A 222 -16.37 -3.17 -8.23
CA ALA A 222 -15.53 -3.53 -9.38
C ALA A 222 -14.11 -2.94 -9.25
N GLY A 223 -14.01 -1.67 -8.84
CA GLY A 223 -12.75 -1.01 -8.56
C GLY A 223 -11.94 -1.70 -7.47
N HIS A 224 -12.61 -2.19 -6.43
CA HIS A 224 -11.97 -2.94 -5.34
C HIS A 224 -11.41 -4.29 -5.80
N TYR A 225 -12.19 -5.12 -6.52
CA TYR A 225 -11.70 -6.37 -7.09
C TYR A 225 -10.49 -6.15 -8.00
N ARG A 226 -10.55 -5.10 -8.82
CA ARG A 226 -9.43 -4.70 -9.67
C ARG A 226 -8.22 -4.27 -8.84
N GLY A 227 -8.41 -3.49 -7.78
CA GLY A 227 -7.35 -3.07 -6.86
C GLY A 227 -6.66 -4.24 -6.15
N LYS A 228 -7.40 -5.32 -5.86
CA LYS A 228 -6.87 -6.60 -5.35
C LYS A 228 -6.16 -7.45 -6.42
N GLY A 229 -6.18 -7.05 -7.69
CA GLY A 229 -5.61 -7.82 -8.81
C GLY A 229 -6.51 -8.93 -9.34
N ASN A 230 -7.75 -9.04 -8.84
CA ASN A 230 -8.74 -10.00 -9.34
C ASN A 230 -9.55 -9.37 -10.50
N THR A 231 -8.87 -9.21 -11.63
CA THR A 231 -9.42 -8.54 -12.82
C THR A 231 -10.60 -9.27 -13.43
N VAL A 232 -10.66 -10.60 -13.31
CA VAL A 232 -11.77 -11.43 -13.80
C VAL A 232 -13.03 -11.16 -12.99
N ALA A 233 -12.93 -11.09 -11.65
CA ALA A 233 -14.08 -10.76 -10.81
C ALA A 233 -14.57 -9.33 -11.08
N ALA A 234 -13.66 -8.36 -11.21
CA ALA A 234 -14.02 -6.99 -11.57
C ALA A 234 -14.78 -6.94 -12.90
N LEU A 235 -14.31 -7.66 -13.91
CA LEU A 235 -14.96 -7.74 -15.21
C LEU A 235 -16.37 -8.35 -15.10
N ALA A 236 -16.55 -9.43 -14.34
CA ALA A 236 -17.86 -10.04 -14.10
C ALA A 236 -18.85 -9.07 -13.43
N VAL A 237 -18.40 -8.32 -12.41
CA VAL A 237 -19.24 -7.29 -11.74
C VAL A 237 -19.69 -6.22 -12.74
N VAL A 238 -18.79 -5.73 -13.59
CA VAL A 238 -19.11 -4.67 -14.56
C VAL A 238 -20.01 -5.16 -15.69
N PHE A 239 -19.84 -6.39 -16.16
CA PHE A 239 -20.76 -6.98 -17.14
C PHE A 239 -22.16 -7.18 -16.55
N ALA A 240 -22.27 -7.67 -15.32
CA ALA A 240 -23.55 -7.79 -14.63
C ALA A 240 -24.20 -6.41 -14.46
N MET A 241 -23.43 -5.40 -14.05
CA MET A 241 -23.91 -4.03 -13.97
C MET A 241 -24.47 -3.52 -15.30
N LEU A 242 -23.73 -3.68 -16.41
CA LEU A 242 -24.21 -3.27 -17.73
C LEU A 242 -25.51 -3.98 -18.10
N SER A 243 -25.61 -5.29 -17.86
CA SER A 243 -26.82 -6.06 -18.15
C SER A 243 -28.03 -5.57 -17.33
N VAL A 244 -27.83 -5.23 -16.06
CA VAL A 244 -28.90 -4.78 -15.17
C VAL A 244 -29.30 -3.33 -15.47
N LEU A 245 -28.33 -2.43 -15.63
CA LEU A 245 -28.59 -1.01 -15.84
C LEU A 245 -29.12 -0.67 -17.24
N THR A 246 -28.78 -1.47 -18.25
CA THR A 246 -29.37 -1.35 -19.61
C THR A 246 -30.71 -2.06 -19.75
N SER A 247 -31.13 -2.83 -18.75
CA SER A 247 -32.42 -3.51 -18.79
C SER A 247 -33.57 -2.51 -18.91
N PRO A 248 -34.71 -2.87 -19.54
CA PRO A 248 -35.85 -1.96 -19.68
C PRO A 248 -36.39 -1.40 -18.36
N LEU A 249 -36.14 -2.08 -17.24
CA LEU A 249 -36.57 -1.64 -15.91
C LEU A 249 -35.78 -0.42 -15.41
N VAL A 250 -34.47 -0.37 -15.69
CA VAL A 250 -33.59 0.72 -15.24
C VAL A 250 -33.41 1.77 -16.33
N GLY A 251 -33.28 1.32 -17.59
CA GLY A 251 -33.31 2.17 -18.78
C GLY A 251 -32.14 3.16 -18.91
N MET A 252 -30.96 2.86 -18.35
CA MET A 252 -29.81 3.77 -18.50
C MET A 252 -29.29 3.77 -19.93
N GLY A 253 -29.10 4.98 -20.47
CA GLY A 253 -28.49 5.16 -21.78
C GLY A 253 -27.00 4.81 -21.79
N GLU A 254 -26.49 4.36 -22.93
CA GLU A 254 -25.06 4.00 -23.08
C GLU A 254 -24.10 5.13 -22.71
N ASN A 255 -24.51 6.40 -22.87
CA ASN A 255 -23.71 7.57 -22.50
C ASN A 255 -23.43 7.68 -20.99
N GLU A 256 -24.37 7.24 -20.15
CA GLU A 256 -24.21 7.24 -18.69
C GLU A 256 -23.33 6.09 -18.21
N LEU A 257 -23.19 5.05 -19.05
CA LEU A 257 -22.38 3.86 -18.79
C LEU A 257 -20.93 4.00 -19.29
N ARG A 258 -20.51 5.20 -19.74
CA ARG A 258 -19.11 5.44 -20.17
C ARG A 258 -18.07 5.07 -19.11
N PRO A 259 -18.23 5.38 -17.81
CA PRO A 259 -17.27 4.94 -16.79
C PRO A 259 -17.13 3.41 -16.73
N ALA A 260 -18.24 2.68 -16.88
CA ALA A 260 -18.27 1.22 -16.91
C ALA A 260 -17.51 0.65 -18.11
N LEU A 261 -17.80 1.18 -19.31
CA LEU A 261 -17.13 0.79 -20.54
C LEU A 261 -15.62 1.08 -20.47
N LEU A 262 -15.23 2.19 -19.83
CA LEU A 262 -13.83 2.56 -19.66
C LEU A 262 -13.11 1.56 -18.75
N MET A 263 -13.77 1.15 -17.66
CA MET A 263 -13.24 0.11 -16.78
C MET A 263 -13.14 -1.25 -17.48
N LEU A 264 -14.13 -1.66 -18.30
CA LEU A 264 -14.03 -2.88 -19.10
C LEU A 264 -12.82 -2.87 -20.05
N SER A 265 -12.59 -1.74 -20.74
CA SER A 265 -11.39 -1.59 -21.57
C SER A 265 -10.11 -1.77 -20.75
N SER A 266 -10.03 -1.15 -19.58
CA SER A 266 -8.88 -1.27 -18.69
C SER A 266 -8.68 -2.72 -18.21
N CYS A 267 -9.74 -3.40 -17.77
CA CYS A 267 -9.71 -4.79 -17.33
C CYS A 267 -9.25 -5.73 -18.46
N HIS A 268 -9.77 -5.56 -19.67
CA HIS A 268 -9.34 -6.35 -20.83
C HIS A 268 -7.88 -6.09 -21.21
N THR A 269 -7.42 -4.84 -21.14
CA THR A 269 -5.99 -4.52 -21.36
C THR A 269 -5.09 -5.21 -20.35
N GLU A 270 -5.52 -5.27 -19.09
CA GLU A 270 -4.80 -5.91 -18.00
C GLU A 270 -4.79 -7.44 -18.13
N LEU A 271 -5.92 -8.05 -18.47
CA LEU A 271 -6.00 -9.48 -18.80
C LEU A 271 -5.13 -9.83 -20.01
N GLY A 272 -5.16 -9.03 -21.08
CA GLY A 272 -4.29 -9.22 -22.25
C GLY A 272 -2.81 -9.18 -21.89
N LYS A 273 -2.40 -8.34 -20.95
CA LYS A 273 -1.02 -8.33 -20.43
C LYS A 273 -0.71 -9.58 -19.61
N GLN A 274 -1.62 -10.03 -18.75
CA GLN A 274 -1.44 -11.24 -17.94
C GLN A 274 -1.36 -12.50 -18.83
N THR A 275 -2.25 -12.64 -19.82
CA THR A 275 -2.24 -13.76 -20.76
C THR A 275 -1.03 -13.73 -21.67
N ARG A 276 -0.54 -12.55 -22.06
CA ARG A 276 0.72 -12.38 -22.80
C ARG A 276 1.92 -12.93 -22.04
N ILE A 277 1.98 -12.69 -20.73
CA ILE A 277 3.05 -13.22 -19.86
C ILE A 277 2.97 -14.75 -19.76
N LEU A 278 1.76 -15.31 -19.66
CA LEU A 278 1.55 -16.75 -19.45
C LEU A 278 1.67 -17.59 -20.74
N HIS A 279 1.14 -17.09 -21.86
CA HIS A 279 0.97 -17.84 -23.10
C HIS A 279 1.74 -17.25 -24.30
N GLY A 280 2.42 -16.12 -24.13
CA GLY A 280 3.12 -15.40 -25.19
C GLY A 280 2.25 -14.39 -25.95
N ASP A 281 2.91 -13.60 -26.80
CA ASP A 281 2.31 -12.49 -27.56
C ASP A 281 1.26 -12.94 -28.59
N GLU A 282 1.49 -14.11 -29.21
CA GLU A 282 0.67 -14.60 -30.32
C GLU A 282 -0.54 -15.43 -29.90
N ALA A 283 -0.75 -15.63 -28.58
CA ALA A 283 -1.89 -16.37 -28.09
C ALA A 283 -3.20 -15.67 -28.52
N GLU A 284 -4.12 -16.43 -29.10
CA GLU A 284 -5.42 -15.92 -29.57
C GLU A 284 -6.20 -15.21 -28.46
N ILE A 285 -6.13 -15.73 -27.24
CA ILE A 285 -6.75 -15.15 -26.03
C ILE A 285 -6.20 -13.74 -25.74
N THR A 286 -4.88 -13.56 -25.87
CA THR A 286 -4.23 -12.26 -25.69
C THR A 286 -4.74 -11.24 -26.70
N ARG A 287 -4.81 -11.64 -27.98
CA ARG A 287 -5.33 -10.79 -29.07
C ARG A 287 -6.79 -10.43 -28.85
N GLU A 288 -7.60 -11.39 -28.41
CA GLU A 288 -9.02 -11.17 -28.15
C GLU A 288 -9.26 -10.16 -27.02
N HIS A 289 -8.49 -10.23 -25.94
CA HIS A 289 -8.56 -9.23 -24.88
C HIS A 289 -8.18 -7.82 -25.37
N PHE A 290 -7.12 -7.67 -26.16
CA PHE A 290 -6.79 -6.36 -26.73
C PHE A 290 -7.87 -5.84 -27.71
N ARG A 291 -8.44 -6.73 -28.52
CA ARG A 291 -9.56 -6.41 -29.42
C ARG A 291 -10.77 -5.91 -28.65
N MET A 292 -11.16 -6.60 -27.58
CA MET A 292 -12.26 -6.19 -26.72
C MET A 292 -11.99 -4.85 -26.02
N SER A 293 -10.76 -4.63 -25.56
CA SER A 293 -10.36 -3.33 -25.00
C SER A 293 -10.55 -2.19 -26.01
N GLN A 294 -10.09 -2.37 -27.24
CA GLN A 294 -10.24 -1.39 -28.31
C GLN A 294 -11.72 -1.14 -28.64
N LEU A 295 -12.54 -2.20 -28.71
CA LEU A 295 -13.97 -2.10 -28.96
C LEU A 295 -14.67 -1.22 -27.91
N TYR A 296 -14.36 -1.40 -26.62
CA TYR A 296 -14.93 -0.56 -25.57
C TYR A 296 -14.47 0.89 -25.63
N LEU A 297 -13.20 1.16 -25.98
CA LEU A 297 -12.72 2.54 -26.20
C LEU A 297 -13.44 3.21 -27.37
N GLN A 298 -13.63 2.48 -28.47
CA GLN A 298 -14.38 2.99 -29.62
C GLN A 298 -15.84 3.30 -29.25
N LYS A 299 -16.48 2.51 -28.39
CA LYS A 299 -17.83 2.83 -27.89
C LYS A 299 -17.88 4.14 -27.08
N ILE A 300 -16.84 4.47 -26.32
CA ILE A 300 -16.80 5.67 -25.47
C ILE A 300 -16.48 6.93 -26.27
N TYR A 301 -15.45 6.85 -27.11
CA TYR A 301 -14.90 8.00 -27.84
C TYR A 301 -15.49 8.16 -29.25
N GLY A 302 -16.34 7.22 -29.66
CA GLY A 302 -16.83 7.10 -31.03
C GLY A 302 -15.79 6.47 -31.96
N THR A 303 -16.26 5.94 -33.09
CA THR A 303 -15.42 5.38 -34.15
C THR A 303 -14.69 6.46 -34.97
N SER A 304 -15.03 7.73 -34.79
CA SER A 304 -14.60 8.85 -35.64
C SER A 304 -13.16 9.33 -35.43
N HIS A 305 -12.41 8.77 -34.47
CA HIS A 305 -11.09 9.31 -34.08
C HIS A 305 -9.94 8.30 -34.03
N CYS A 306 -10.10 7.08 -34.53
CA CYS A 306 -8.91 6.34 -34.94
C CYS A 306 -8.56 6.79 -36.36
N PRO A 307 -7.51 7.62 -36.58
CA PRO A 307 -6.97 7.78 -37.92
C PRO A 307 -6.60 6.38 -38.39
N HIS A 308 -7.37 5.84 -39.33
CA HIS A 308 -6.99 4.65 -40.05
C HIS A 308 -5.56 4.88 -40.53
N ALA A 309 -4.63 4.03 -40.10
CA ALA A 309 -3.24 4.09 -40.51
C ALA A 309 -3.05 3.91 -42.04
N ASP A 310 -4.14 3.65 -42.77
CA ASP A 310 -4.18 3.47 -44.22
C ASP A 310 -4.86 4.62 -44.99
N ALA A 311 -5.22 5.74 -44.34
CA ALA A 311 -5.74 6.90 -45.06
C ALA A 311 -4.58 7.78 -45.57
N ASP A 312 -4.13 7.37 -46.75
CA ASP A 312 -3.20 8.01 -47.65
C ASP A 312 -3.37 9.54 -47.74
N VAL A 313 -2.22 10.20 -47.87
CA VAL A 313 -2.00 11.66 -47.86
C VAL A 313 -2.55 12.28 -49.14
N ARG A 314 -3.87 12.44 -49.30
CA ARG A 314 -4.42 13.31 -50.35
C ARG A 314 -5.72 13.99 -49.91
N VAL A 315 -5.84 15.25 -50.30
CA VAL A 315 -7.07 16.06 -50.35
C VAL A 315 -7.42 16.83 -49.07
N PHE A 316 -6.71 17.93 -48.82
CA PHE A 316 -7.37 19.17 -48.37
C PHE A 316 -6.62 20.41 -48.89
N ARG A 317 -6.57 20.54 -50.22
CA ARG A 317 -6.13 21.75 -50.93
C ARG A 317 -7.16 22.03 -52.02
N GLY A 318 -8.11 22.92 -51.75
CA GLY A 318 -8.96 23.48 -52.81
C GLY A 318 -10.39 23.82 -52.44
N TYR A 319 -10.62 24.71 -51.47
CA TYR A 319 -11.92 25.39 -51.32
C TYR A 319 -11.77 26.87 -50.93
N LEU A 320 -10.84 27.59 -51.57
CA LEU A 320 -10.83 29.05 -51.58
C LEU A 320 -10.70 29.54 -53.03
N SER A 321 -11.81 29.46 -53.77
CA SER A 321 -12.01 30.19 -55.02
C SER A 321 -13.50 30.42 -55.16
N ASN A 322 -13.97 31.52 -54.59
CA ASN A 322 -15.32 32.01 -54.83
C ASN A 322 -15.28 33.53 -54.98
N THR A 323 -16.15 34.01 -55.89
CA THR A 323 -16.49 35.39 -56.24
C THR A 323 -15.60 36.09 -57.26
N SER A 324 -15.72 35.67 -58.53
CA SER A 324 -15.56 36.56 -59.68
C SER A 324 -16.92 36.85 -60.32
N ASN A 325 -17.22 38.15 -60.41
CA ASN A 325 -17.92 38.82 -61.52
C ASN A 325 -19.39 38.48 -61.78
N THR A 326 -20.28 39.28 -61.19
CA THR A 326 -21.57 39.64 -61.80
C THR A 326 -21.46 41.06 -62.38
N ALA A 327 -21.19 41.11 -63.68
CA ALA A 327 -21.35 42.29 -64.50
C ALA A 327 -22.86 42.50 -64.75
N GLY A 328 -23.41 43.57 -64.19
CA GLY A 328 -24.74 44.07 -64.50
C GLY A 328 -24.62 45.47 -65.08
N GLU A 329 -24.68 45.54 -66.42
CA GLU A 329 -25.05 46.75 -67.15
C GLU A 329 -26.38 47.30 -66.64
N LEU A 330 -26.52 48.63 -66.56
CA LEU A 330 -27.72 49.32 -67.02
C LEU A 330 -27.44 50.82 -67.24
N SER A 331 -27.88 51.26 -68.42
CA SER A 331 -27.81 52.58 -69.04
C SER A 331 -28.43 53.74 -68.25
N GLY A 332 -27.84 54.94 -68.45
CA GLY A 332 -28.51 55.98 -69.24
C GLY A 332 -29.13 57.18 -68.52
N SER A 333 -28.70 58.37 -68.97
CA SER A 333 -29.43 59.65 -69.00
C SER A 333 -29.27 60.62 -67.80
N THR A 334 -28.47 61.67 -67.96
CA THR A 334 -28.95 63.03 -68.32
C THR A 334 -27.81 64.05 -68.08
N ALA A 335 -27.42 64.73 -69.16
CA ALA A 335 -26.46 65.81 -69.15
C ALA A 335 -27.21 67.15 -68.96
N ALA A 336 -26.96 67.87 -67.87
CA ALA A 336 -27.05 69.34 -67.74
C ALA A 336 -26.92 69.79 -66.27
N ALA A 337 -25.69 69.82 -65.71
CA ALA A 337 -25.36 70.56 -64.47
C ALA A 337 -23.84 70.62 -64.25
N THR A 338 -23.10 71.28 -65.15
CA THR A 338 -21.62 71.18 -65.23
C THR A 338 -20.80 72.27 -64.53
N ALA A 339 -21.40 73.13 -63.69
CA ALA A 339 -20.63 74.23 -63.07
C ALA A 339 -20.51 74.17 -61.53
N THR A 340 -21.40 73.45 -60.83
CA THR A 340 -21.37 73.36 -59.34
C THR A 340 -20.79 72.04 -58.80
N THR A 341 -20.62 71.03 -59.65
CA THR A 341 -20.22 69.66 -59.27
C THR A 341 -18.73 69.48 -58.99
N THR A 342 -17.87 70.38 -59.48
CA THR A 342 -16.40 70.26 -59.29
C THR A 342 -15.98 70.43 -57.84
N SER A 343 -16.63 71.33 -57.09
CA SER A 343 -16.35 71.53 -55.67
C SER A 343 -16.82 70.36 -54.80
N GLU A 344 -17.97 69.77 -55.12
CA GLU A 344 -18.49 68.60 -54.41
C GLU A 344 -17.64 67.35 -54.68
N LEU A 345 -17.22 67.15 -55.93
CA LEU A 345 -16.28 66.10 -56.30
C LEU A 345 -14.95 66.25 -55.58
N GLN A 346 -14.44 67.47 -55.43
CA GLN A 346 -13.19 67.71 -54.72
C GLN A 346 -13.29 67.42 -53.22
N ALA A 347 -14.43 67.72 -52.59
CA ALA A 347 -14.70 67.33 -51.20
C ALA A 347 -14.78 65.80 -51.05
N GLN A 348 -15.47 65.12 -51.97
CA GLN A 348 -15.59 63.67 -51.98
C GLN A 348 -14.23 62.97 -52.18
N ILE A 349 -13.35 63.53 -53.01
CA ILE A 349 -11.98 63.03 -53.19
C ILE A 349 -11.20 63.10 -51.88
N VAL A 350 -11.32 64.19 -51.12
CA VAL A 350 -10.63 64.35 -49.82
C VAL A 350 -11.15 63.35 -48.80
N ASP A 351 -12.46 63.13 -48.74
CA ASP A 351 -13.06 62.16 -47.82
C ASP A 351 -12.65 60.72 -48.17
N LEU A 352 -12.66 60.35 -49.46
CA LEU A 352 -12.18 59.04 -49.93
C LEU A 352 -10.68 58.85 -49.65
N GLN A 353 -9.86 59.89 -49.81
CA GLN A 353 -8.44 59.83 -49.46
C GLN A 353 -8.24 59.58 -47.96
N ARG A 354 -9.03 60.24 -47.10
CA ARG A 354 -9.01 59.99 -45.66
C ARG A 354 -9.45 58.56 -45.33
N GLU A 355 -10.48 58.04 -45.97
CA GLU A 355 -10.95 56.68 -45.77
C GLU A 355 -9.90 55.64 -46.20
N VAL A 356 -9.26 55.84 -47.35
CA VAL A 356 -8.15 54.99 -47.81
C VAL A 356 -7.01 55.00 -46.80
N GLN A 357 -6.65 56.17 -46.26
CA GLN A 357 -5.62 56.26 -45.23
C GLN A 357 -6.02 55.49 -43.95
N LEU A 358 -7.25 55.66 -43.47
CA LEU A 358 -7.75 54.92 -42.30
C LEU A 358 -7.77 53.40 -42.53
N LEU A 359 -8.12 52.95 -43.74
CA LEU A 359 -8.07 51.54 -44.11
C LEU A 359 -6.63 51.01 -44.17
N GLN A 360 -5.68 51.79 -44.69
CA GLN A 360 -4.26 51.44 -44.69
C GLN A 360 -3.71 51.33 -43.27
N ASP A 361 -4.01 52.29 -42.40
CA ASP A 361 -3.60 52.29 -41.00
C ASP A 361 -4.19 51.07 -40.27
N ARG A 362 -5.49 50.79 -40.46
CA ARG A 362 -6.14 49.61 -39.88
C ARG A 362 -5.53 48.31 -40.39
N ASN A 363 -5.22 48.22 -41.67
CA ASN A 363 -4.56 47.04 -42.25
C ASN A 363 -3.15 46.85 -41.67
N SER A 364 -2.38 47.94 -41.51
CA SER A 364 -1.06 47.91 -40.89
C SER A 364 -1.13 47.43 -39.43
N SER A 365 -2.12 47.90 -38.67
CA SER A 365 -2.38 47.46 -37.30
C SER A 365 -2.77 45.98 -37.24
N ASN A 366 -3.62 45.51 -38.14
CA ASN A 366 -4.02 44.10 -38.23
C ASN A 366 -2.82 43.20 -38.56
N LEU A 367 -1.94 43.62 -39.47
CA LEU A 367 -0.71 42.89 -39.81
C LEU A 367 0.25 42.81 -38.62
N ALA A 368 0.41 43.91 -37.87
CA ALA A 368 1.20 43.93 -36.64
C ALA A 368 0.64 42.96 -35.58
N TYR A 369 -0.68 42.96 -35.37
CA TYR A 369 -1.35 42.06 -34.45
C TYR A 369 -1.19 40.58 -34.85
N ILE A 370 -1.38 40.25 -36.14
CA ILE A 370 -1.19 38.88 -36.64
C ILE A 370 0.28 38.43 -36.48
N SER A 371 1.23 39.31 -36.74
CA SER A 371 2.66 39.05 -36.52
C SER A 371 2.96 38.74 -35.05
N GLN A 372 2.44 39.57 -34.13
CA GLN A 372 2.59 39.37 -32.69
C GLN A 372 1.96 38.05 -32.22
N SER A 373 0.74 37.73 -32.69
CA SER A 373 0.06 36.48 -32.39
C SER A 373 0.84 35.26 -32.87
N ARG A 374 1.41 35.30 -34.09
CA ARG A 374 2.29 34.24 -34.61
C ARG A 374 3.57 34.10 -33.79
N ALA A 375 4.16 35.20 -33.34
CA ALA A 375 5.35 35.17 -32.46
C ALA A 375 5.04 34.55 -31.10
N ALA A 376 3.91 34.93 -30.48
CA ALA A 376 3.44 34.36 -29.22
C ALA A 376 3.16 32.86 -29.35
N LYS A 377 2.50 32.44 -30.44
CA LYS A 377 2.27 31.01 -30.74
C LYS A 377 3.58 30.22 -30.78
N ARG A 378 4.58 30.69 -31.54
CA ARG A 378 5.90 30.03 -31.61
C ARG A 378 6.60 29.97 -30.25
N LYS A 379 6.40 30.97 -29.39
CA LYS A 379 6.95 30.97 -28.03
C LYS A 379 6.31 29.86 -27.18
N PHE A 380 4.98 29.76 -27.18
CA PHE A 380 4.28 28.71 -26.44
C PHE A 380 4.57 27.31 -26.97
N GLU A 381 4.73 27.13 -28.29
CA GLU A 381 5.15 25.86 -28.88
C GLU A 381 6.54 25.43 -28.36
N LYS A 382 7.50 26.37 -28.29
CA LYS A 382 8.83 26.11 -27.70
C LYS A 382 8.76 25.76 -26.21
N GLU A 383 7.92 26.44 -25.45
CA GLU A 383 7.72 26.17 -24.02
C GLU A 383 7.09 24.79 -23.80
N LEU A 384 6.10 24.41 -24.62
CA LEU A 384 5.49 23.09 -24.60
C LEU A 384 6.50 21.98 -24.91
N ASP A 385 7.37 22.19 -25.90
CA ASP A 385 8.43 21.23 -26.22
C ASP A 385 9.49 21.13 -25.12
N ALA A 386 9.81 22.24 -24.46
CA ALA A 386 10.68 22.25 -23.29
C ALA A 386 10.06 21.46 -22.12
N GLU A 387 8.77 21.67 -21.85
CA GLU A 387 8.01 20.95 -20.83
C GLU A 387 7.98 19.43 -21.12
N LYS A 388 7.66 19.03 -22.36
CA LYS A 388 7.66 17.62 -22.76
C LYS A 388 9.03 16.96 -22.60
N ARG A 389 10.13 17.68 -22.85
CA ARG A 389 11.48 17.19 -22.58
C ARG A 389 11.74 17.04 -21.08
N ALA A 390 11.35 18.03 -20.27
CA ALA A 390 11.47 17.98 -18.82
C ALA A 390 10.66 16.81 -18.22
N ARG A 391 9.42 16.59 -18.69
CA ARG A 391 8.58 15.47 -18.25
C ARG A 391 9.21 14.12 -18.60
N ARG A 392 9.72 13.93 -19.81
CA ARG A 392 10.43 12.70 -20.21
C ARG A 392 11.67 12.45 -19.35
N LYS A 393 12.44 13.50 -19.04
CA LYS A 393 13.60 13.42 -18.15
C LYS A 393 13.19 12.98 -16.74
N ALA A 394 12.19 13.63 -16.16
CA ALA A 394 11.68 13.27 -14.83
C ALA A 394 11.10 11.84 -14.78
N GLN A 395 10.44 11.38 -15.86
CA GLN A 395 9.99 10.00 -15.98
C GLN A 395 11.15 9.00 -15.99
N GLY A 396 12.22 9.27 -16.75
CA GLY A 396 13.42 8.43 -16.75
C GLY A 396 14.14 8.40 -15.39
N GLU A 397 14.20 9.53 -14.68
CA GLU A 397 14.72 9.59 -13.31
C GLU A 397 13.87 8.76 -12.34
N LEU A 398 12.55 8.81 -12.47
CA LEU A 398 11.63 8.01 -11.65
C LEU A 398 11.77 6.51 -11.92
N GLU A 399 11.92 6.11 -13.18
CA GLU A 399 12.17 4.71 -13.56
C GLU A 399 13.52 4.21 -13.02
N THR A 400 14.56 5.04 -13.10
CA THR A 400 15.89 4.73 -12.53
C THR A 400 15.78 4.55 -11.01
N ALA A 401 15.13 5.48 -10.30
CA ALA A 401 14.94 5.37 -8.86
C ALA A 401 14.11 4.13 -8.45
N ARG A 402 13.12 3.74 -9.27
CA ARG A 402 12.37 2.49 -9.06
C ARG A 402 13.25 1.25 -9.21
N TYR A 403 14.12 1.24 -10.21
CA TYR A 403 15.07 0.15 -10.43
C TYR A 403 16.05 0.03 -9.25
N ASP A 404 16.58 1.16 -8.77
CA ASP A 404 17.50 1.20 -7.63
C ASP A 404 16.82 0.72 -6.35
N LEU A 405 15.59 1.17 -6.07
CA LEU A 405 14.80 0.71 -4.92
C LEU A 405 14.55 -0.80 -4.98
N ALA A 406 14.26 -1.35 -6.16
CA ALA A 406 14.12 -2.80 -6.35
C ALA A 406 15.46 -3.55 -6.13
N GLY A 407 16.59 -2.93 -6.50
CA GLY A 407 17.93 -3.40 -6.18
C GLY A 407 18.18 -3.46 -4.67
N LEU A 408 17.91 -2.36 -3.96
CA LEU A 408 18.08 -2.26 -2.51
C LEU A 408 17.23 -3.29 -1.76
N ARG A 409 15.96 -3.47 -2.16
CA ARG A 409 15.07 -4.50 -1.57
C ARG A 409 15.58 -5.93 -1.79
N ARG A 410 16.28 -6.20 -2.89
CA ARG A 410 16.94 -7.52 -3.09
C ARG A 410 18.13 -7.66 -2.14
N GLY A 411 18.95 -6.63 -2.00
CA GLY A 411 20.06 -6.62 -1.03
C GLY A 411 19.59 -6.81 0.40
N GLU A 412 18.52 -6.11 0.80
CA GLU A 412 17.89 -6.24 2.12
C GLU A 412 17.42 -7.68 2.40
N ARG A 413 16.70 -8.30 1.45
CA ARG A 413 16.27 -9.70 1.58
C ARG A 413 17.45 -10.65 1.76
N HIS A 414 18.53 -10.48 1.00
CA HIS A 414 19.73 -11.29 1.16
C HIS A 414 20.40 -11.11 2.53
N ALA A 415 20.46 -9.88 3.04
CA ALA A 415 21.00 -9.60 4.37
C ALA A 415 20.15 -10.24 5.48
N LEU A 416 18.82 -10.16 5.36
CA LEU A 416 17.89 -10.81 6.30
C LEU A 416 18.00 -12.33 6.25
N ASP A 417 18.09 -12.92 5.05
CA ASP A 417 18.28 -14.37 4.88
C ASP A 417 19.63 -14.85 5.44
N GLN A 418 20.67 -14.02 5.34
CA GLN A 418 21.96 -14.31 5.97
C GLN A 418 21.85 -14.26 7.51
N CYS A 419 21.21 -13.23 8.07
CA CYS A 419 20.96 -13.13 9.51
C CYS A 419 20.15 -14.32 10.02
N ARG A 420 19.10 -14.72 9.29
CA ARG A 420 18.29 -15.88 9.62
C ARG A 420 19.11 -17.17 9.64
N ARG A 421 19.94 -17.40 8.62
CA ARG A 421 20.84 -18.56 8.57
C ARG A 421 21.82 -18.58 9.74
N GLU A 422 22.36 -17.43 10.12
CA GLU A 422 23.26 -17.31 11.26
C GLU A 422 22.55 -17.61 12.58
N VAL A 423 21.36 -17.05 12.81
CA VAL A 423 20.54 -17.32 14.01
C VAL A 423 20.18 -18.80 14.10
N GLU A 424 19.75 -19.42 13.00
CA GLU A 424 19.48 -20.85 12.97
C GLU A 424 20.73 -21.69 13.24
N ALA A 425 21.90 -21.27 12.72
CA ALA A 425 23.17 -21.95 13.01
C ALA A 425 23.55 -21.85 14.50
N ARG A 426 23.36 -20.68 15.12
CA ARG A 426 23.57 -20.47 16.57
C ARG A 426 22.62 -21.33 17.40
N ARG A 427 21.32 -21.35 17.07
CA ARG A 427 20.34 -22.21 17.73
C ARG A 427 20.72 -23.68 17.66
N ARG A 428 21.13 -24.19 16.49
CA ARG A 428 21.61 -25.58 16.33
C ARG A 428 22.90 -25.85 17.13
N ALA A 429 23.76 -24.86 17.33
CA ALA A 429 24.95 -25.00 18.17
C ALA A 429 24.58 -25.05 19.65
N GLU A 430 23.66 -24.19 20.10
CA GLU A 430 23.12 -24.19 21.46
C GLU A 430 22.42 -25.50 21.81
N GLU A 431 21.58 -26.04 20.91
CA GLU A 431 20.95 -27.35 21.09
C GLU A 431 21.98 -28.49 21.22
N ARG A 432 23.06 -28.46 20.43
CA ARG A 432 24.16 -29.44 20.54
C ARG A 432 24.90 -29.30 21.87
N MET A 433 25.15 -28.08 22.31
CA MET A 433 25.76 -27.81 23.61
C MET A 433 24.86 -28.28 24.76
N GLY A 434 23.55 -28.06 24.66
CA GLY A 434 22.55 -28.55 25.62
C GLY A 434 22.61 -30.08 25.76
N ARG A 435 22.57 -30.81 24.63
CA ARG A 435 22.71 -32.28 24.63
C ARG A 435 24.04 -32.76 25.21
N CYS A 436 25.13 -32.02 24.98
CA CYS A 436 26.44 -32.35 25.55
C CYS A 436 26.46 -32.16 27.08
N LYS A 437 25.87 -31.08 27.59
CA LYS A 437 25.71 -30.82 29.03
C LYS A 437 24.86 -31.88 29.72
N GLU A 438 23.74 -32.26 29.11
CA GLU A 438 22.85 -33.31 29.60
C GLU A 438 23.59 -34.65 29.74
N ARG A 439 24.30 -35.08 28.68
CA ARG A 439 25.15 -36.29 28.74
C ARG A 439 26.24 -36.21 29.81
N THR A 440 26.84 -35.03 30.01
CA THR A 440 27.86 -34.83 31.04
C THR A 440 27.25 -35.00 32.43
N SER A 441 26.08 -34.40 32.67
CA SER A 441 25.34 -34.54 33.92
C SER A 441 24.89 -35.98 34.18
N GLU A 442 24.45 -36.71 33.16
CA GLU A 442 24.13 -38.15 33.29
C GLU A 442 25.35 -38.98 33.71
N VAL A 443 26.51 -38.74 33.11
CA VAL A 443 27.76 -39.43 33.46
C VAL A 443 28.18 -39.09 34.88
N GLU A 444 28.07 -37.82 35.29
CA GLU A 444 28.34 -37.39 36.67
C GLU A 444 27.40 -38.08 37.67
N MET A 445 26.10 -38.16 37.39
CA MET A 445 25.14 -38.89 38.25
C MET A 445 25.47 -40.38 38.34
N ARG A 446 25.80 -41.02 37.22
CA ARG A 446 26.21 -42.43 37.20
C ARG A 446 27.48 -42.65 38.01
N MET A 447 28.46 -41.77 37.86
CA MET A 447 29.72 -41.84 38.62
C MET A 447 29.47 -41.63 40.12
N SER A 448 28.64 -40.67 40.50
CA SER A 448 28.24 -40.43 41.89
C SER A 448 27.58 -41.67 42.49
N LYS A 449 26.67 -42.33 41.76
CA LYS A 449 26.03 -43.57 42.21
C LYS A 449 27.03 -44.71 42.41
N VAL A 450 27.95 -44.90 41.46
CA VAL A 450 29.00 -45.94 41.56
C VAL A 450 29.91 -45.67 42.76
N MET A 451 30.26 -44.39 43.02
CA MET A 451 31.05 -44.00 44.18
C MET A 451 30.32 -44.27 45.51
N GLU A 452 29.02 -43.98 45.58
CA GLU A 452 28.21 -44.28 46.76
C GLU A 452 28.08 -45.79 47.01
N GLU A 453 27.84 -46.59 45.97
CA GLU A 453 27.81 -48.05 46.06
C GLU A 453 29.16 -48.62 46.51
N ALA A 454 30.28 -48.08 46.00
CA ALA A 454 31.62 -48.46 46.42
C ALA A 454 31.87 -48.13 47.90
N ALA A 455 31.48 -46.93 48.34
CA ALA A 455 31.58 -46.52 49.75
C ALA A 455 30.72 -47.40 50.67
N MET A 456 29.52 -47.80 50.23
CA MET A 456 28.67 -48.72 50.98
C MET A 456 29.32 -50.11 51.10
N LYS A 457 29.89 -50.64 50.00
CA LYS A 457 30.62 -51.92 50.01
C LYS A 457 31.86 -51.85 50.92
N GLU A 458 32.59 -50.74 50.88
CA GLU A 458 33.74 -50.51 51.77
C GLU A 458 33.30 -50.49 53.25
N ARG A 459 32.20 -49.79 53.58
CA ARG A 459 31.65 -49.76 54.94
C ARG A 459 31.27 -51.17 55.43
N LYS A 460 30.56 -51.95 54.59
CA LYS A 460 30.21 -53.35 54.90
C LYS A 460 31.46 -54.23 55.07
N ALA A 461 32.47 -54.08 54.22
CA ALA A 461 33.73 -54.81 54.36
C ALA A 461 34.42 -54.48 55.69
N LYS A 462 34.51 -53.19 56.06
CA LYS A 462 35.06 -52.75 57.35
C LYS A 462 34.30 -53.33 58.54
N GLU A 463 32.98 -53.39 58.48
CA GLU A 463 32.15 -54.02 59.52
C GLU A 463 32.42 -55.53 59.64
N CYS A 464 32.50 -56.26 58.51
CA CYS A 464 32.85 -57.68 58.49
C CYS A 464 34.23 -57.94 59.08
N PHE A 465 35.25 -57.18 58.66
CA PHE A 465 36.60 -57.30 59.20
C PHE A 465 36.67 -56.90 60.68
N GLY A 466 35.88 -55.91 61.11
CA GLY A 466 35.76 -55.53 62.52
C GLY A 466 35.21 -56.67 63.38
N ARG A 467 34.13 -57.34 62.94
CA ARG A 467 33.58 -58.53 63.61
C ARG A 467 34.59 -59.67 63.67
N LEU A 468 35.28 -59.93 62.55
CA LEU A 468 36.33 -60.96 62.48
C LEU A 468 37.50 -60.65 63.43
N GLY A 469 37.93 -59.39 63.50
CA GLY A 469 38.97 -58.94 64.43
C GLY A 469 38.58 -59.14 65.90
N ILE A 470 37.32 -58.88 66.27
CA ILE A 470 36.81 -59.16 67.63
C ILE A 470 36.85 -60.66 67.93
N LEU A 471 36.45 -61.52 66.98
CA LEU A 471 36.49 -62.98 67.14
C LEU A 471 37.92 -63.47 67.38
N PHE A 472 38.90 -63.01 66.59
CA PHE A 472 40.30 -63.36 66.80
C PHE A 472 40.83 -62.86 68.16
N LEU A 473 40.45 -61.66 68.58
CA LEU A 473 40.86 -61.12 69.87
C LEU A 473 40.27 -61.93 71.04
N LYS A 474 39.01 -62.37 70.95
CA LYS A 474 38.39 -63.29 71.93
C LYS A 474 39.09 -64.65 71.96
N ALA A 475 39.39 -65.20 70.78
CA ALA A 475 40.12 -66.46 70.67
C ALA A 475 41.52 -66.38 71.29
N ALA A 476 42.24 -65.29 71.06
CA ALA A 476 43.55 -65.04 71.65
C ALA A 476 43.51 -64.89 73.19
N LYS A 477 42.39 -64.44 73.76
CA LYS A 477 42.18 -64.37 75.21
C LYS A 477 41.77 -65.69 75.87
N GLY A 478 41.49 -66.74 75.08
CA GLY A 478 41.00 -68.02 75.59
C GLY A 478 39.50 -68.01 75.95
N GLU A 479 38.77 -66.94 75.64
CA GLU A 479 37.32 -66.80 75.86
C GLU A 479 36.54 -67.34 74.65
N VAL A 480 36.80 -68.58 74.24
CA VAL A 480 36.06 -69.23 73.16
C VAL A 480 34.92 -70.04 73.78
N ASP A 481 33.78 -69.40 74.01
CA ASP A 481 32.55 -70.10 74.37
C ASP A 481 32.17 -71.05 73.23
N SER A 482 32.29 -72.36 73.48
CA SER A 482 32.07 -73.42 72.48
C SER A 482 30.64 -73.48 71.92
N ALA A 483 29.71 -72.65 72.43
CA ALA A 483 28.33 -72.53 71.95
C ALA A 483 28.16 -71.49 70.81
N ALA A 484 29.14 -70.63 70.54
CA ALA A 484 28.99 -69.53 69.58
C ALA A 484 29.35 -69.88 68.12
N VAL A 485 29.88 -71.08 67.85
CA VAL A 485 30.28 -71.52 66.50
C VAL A 485 29.06 -71.91 65.63
N GLY A 486 27.89 -72.15 66.22
CA GLY A 486 26.69 -72.62 65.51
C GLY A 486 25.81 -71.56 64.84
N SER A 487 26.12 -70.26 64.94
CA SER A 487 25.20 -69.19 64.49
C SER A 487 25.72 -68.31 63.35
N VAL A 488 26.82 -68.67 62.70
CA VAL A 488 27.37 -67.90 61.56
C VAL A 488 26.84 -68.40 60.20
N GLU A 489 26.12 -69.52 60.15
CA GLU A 489 25.64 -70.12 58.90
C GLU A 489 24.34 -69.52 58.32
N ALA A 490 23.64 -68.62 59.02
CA ALA A 490 22.27 -68.26 58.63
C ALA A 490 22.14 -67.00 57.72
N ASP A 491 23.19 -66.23 57.46
CA ASP A 491 23.04 -64.92 56.80
C ASP A 491 23.98 -64.67 55.60
N PHE A 492 24.56 -65.74 55.04
CA PHE A 492 25.11 -65.71 53.68
C PHE A 492 23.96 -65.89 52.69
N GLY A 493 23.12 -64.85 52.62
CA GLY A 493 21.99 -64.75 51.72
C GLY A 493 22.38 -65.10 50.29
N THR A 494 21.63 -66.07 49.76
CA THR A 494 21.55 -66.55 48.38
C THR A 494 21.94 -65.48 47.36
N THR A 495 23.16 -65.59 46.80
CA THR A 495 23.49 -64.94 45.52
C THR A 495 22.62 -65.55 44.43
N GLN A 496 21.45 -64.95 44.22
CA GLN A 496 20.63 -65.18 43.03
C GLN A 496 21.50 -64.92 41.79
N LYS A 497 21.62 -65.99 41.00
CA LYS A 497 22.18 -66.08 39.66
C LYS A 497 21.76 -64.85 38.82
N ALA A 498 22.62 -63.83 38.77
CA ALA A 498 22.42 -62.67 37.92
C ALA A 498 22.45 -63.13 36.46
N LYS A 499 21.26 -63.16 35.87
CA LYS A 499 21.00 -63.38 34.45
C LYS A 499 21.76 -62.28 33.69
N GLY A 500 22.80 -62.67 32.95
CA GLY A 500 23.64 -61.74 32.21
C GLY A 500 22.81 -60.87 31.25
N PRO A 501 23.19 -59.60 31.05
CA PRO A 501 22.50 -58.75 30.09
C PRO A 501 22.74 -59.29 28.69
N THR A 502 21.66 -59.76 28.06
CA THR A 502 21.61 -60.08 26.64
C THR A 502 21.95 -58.82 25.86
N VAL A 503 23.15 -58.75 25.31
CA VAL A 503 23.55 -57.73 24.33
C VAL A 503 22.81 -58.06 23.04
N ALA A 504 21.63 -57.46 22.86
CA ALA A 504 20.96 -57.45 21.58
C ALA A 504 21.72 -56.48 20.66
N ALA A 505 22.36 -57.05 19.64
CA ALA A 505 22.96 -56.29 18.55
C ALA A 505 21.86 -55.68 17.70
N GLU A 506 21.63 -54.37 17.84
CA GLU A 506 20.93 -53.58 16.83
C GLU A 506 21.93 -53.30 15.70
N ALA A 507 21.83 -54.12 14.64
CA ALA A 507 22.37 -53.80 13.33
C ALA A 507 21.41 -52.82 12.66
N ASP A 508 21.75 -51.54 12.68
CA ASP A 508 21.01 -50.52 11.95
C ASP A 508 21.69 -50.22 10.62
N VAL A 509 20.85 -50.24 9.59
CA VAL A 509 21.14 -50.25 8.16
C VAL A 509 21.39 -48.82 7.69
N PHE A 510 22.56 -48.55 7.10
CA PHE A 510 22.77 -47.34 6.30
C PHE A 510 22.49 -47.66 4.81
N SER A 511 21.48 -46.99 4.26
CA SER A 511 21.34 -46.67 2.82
C SER A 511 21.60 -45.19 2.61
#